data_AF-A0A0K8TW53-F1
#
_entry.id   AF-A0A0K8TW53-F1
#
_cell.length_a   1.000
_cell.length_b   1.000
_cell.length_c   1.000
_cell.angle_alpha   90.00
_cell.angle_beta   90.00
_cell.angle_gamma   90.00
#
_symmetry.space_group_name_H-M   'P 1'
#
loop_
_entity.id
_entity.type
_entity.pdbx_description
1 polymer ?
#
loop_
_entity_poly.entity_id
_entity_poly.type
_entity_poly.pdbx_seq_one_letter_code
_entity_poly.pdbx_strand_id
1 'polypeptide(L)'
;MTGNFFLQKRLRIRMQKKPEDWDDRPTIPDPEDTKPSDWDKPEYIPDPDASKPEDWDDEMDGEWEPPMVDNPDYKGEWQPRQLDNPDYKGAWEHPEIENPEYVPDGNLYLRKELCIIGFDLWQVKSGTVFDNVLITDNIEEAFKKASAIKDIQSGEKKMKEALDEEQRKKDEEEAKKNADKDEDDEKDEAEADEAQSNDHDEL
;
A
#
# COMPACT_ATOMS: atom_id res chain seq x y z
N MET A 1 8.95 23.40 -18.53
CA MET A 1 9.77 22.22 -18.89
C MET A 1 11.17 22.43 -18.36
N THR A 2 11.40 22.13 -17.08
CA THR A 2 12.72 22.19 -16.47
C THR A 2 13.39 20.86 -16.75
N GLY A 3 14.21 20.84 -17.81
CA GLY A 3 15.00 19.68 -18.19
C GLY A 3 15.92 19.25 -17.04
N ASN A 4 16.14 17.95 -16.93
CA ASN A 4 17.02 17.32 -15.98
C ASN A 4 18.39 18.06 -15.99
N PHE A 5 18.69 18.85 -14.94
CA PHE A 5 19.86 19.74 -14.88
C PHE A 5 21.20 18.99 -14.88
N PHE A 6 21.16 17.67 -14.80
CA PHE A 6 22.34 16.83 -14.72
C PHE A 6 22.31 15.82 -15.85
N LEU A 7 23.24 16.00 -16.79
CA LEU A 7 23.74 14.86 -17.54
C LEU A 7 24.30 13.85 -16.53
N GLN A 8 23.94 12.57 -16.66
CA GLN A 8 24.45 11.55 -15.74
C GLN A 8 25.98 11.53 -15.83
N LYS A 9 26.67 11.49 -14.69
CA LYS A 9 28.14 11.40 -14.63
C LYS A 9 28.67 10.17 -15.36
N ARG A 10 27.89 9.09 -15.34
CA ARG A 10 28.20 7.84 -16.03
C ARG A 10 27.04 7.45 -16.93
N LEU A 11 27.37 6.97 -18.12
CA LEU A 11 26.42 6.46 -19.08
C LEU A 11 26.62 4.95 -19.23
N ARG A 12 25.51 4.22 -19.27
CA ARG A 12 25.51 2.84 -19.73
C ARG A 12 25.83 2.84 -21.22
N ILE A 13 26.79 2.03 -21.63
CA ILE A 13 27.14 1.83 -23.03
C ILE A 13 25.94 1.26 -23.79
N ARG A 14 25.24 2.07 -24.58
CA ARG A 14 24.03 1.67 -25.32
C ARG A 14 24.19 0.38 -26.16
N MET A 15 25.42 0.05 -26.56
CA MET A 15 25.72 -1.09 -27.45
C MET A 15 26.26 -2.33 -26.74
N GLN A 16 26.52 -2.30 -25.42
CA GLN A 16 26.97 -3.50 -24.72
C GLN A 16 25.79 -4.35 -24.30
N LYS A 17 25.75 -5.57 -24.82
CA LYS A 17 24.82 -6.61 -24.39
C LYS A 17 25.55 -7.57 -23.48
N LYS A 18 24.79 -8.27 -22.64
CA LYS A 18 25.30 -9.41 -21.88
C LYS A 18 26.02 -10.37 -22.84
N PRO A 19 27.29 -10.74 -22.58
CA PRO A 19 27.96 -11.75 -23.38
C PRO A 19 27.18 -13.06 -23.38
N GLU A 20 27.11 -13.75 -24.51
CA GLU A 20 26.43 -15.07 -24.60
C GLU A 20 27.10 -16.13 -23.71
N ASP A 21 28.39 -15.96 -23.40
CA ASP A 21 29.19 -16.81 -22.51
C ASP A 21 29.07 -16.44 -21.01
N TRP A 22 28.18 -15.51 -20.65
CA TRP A 22 27.99 -15.12 -19.25
C TRP A 22 26.81 -15.86 -18.62
N ASP A 23 27.08 -16.86 -17.77
CA ASP A 23 26.05 -17.50 -16.98
C ASP A 23 25.80 -16.73 -15.68
N ASP A 24 24.61 -16.13 -15.59
CA ASP A 24 24.09 -15.42 -14.42
C ASP A 24 23.14 -16.27 -13.59
N ARG A 25 22.98 -17.56 -13.93
CA ARG A 25 22.18 -18.50 -13.14
C ARG A 25 23.07 -19.03 -12.01
N PRO A 26 22.74 -18.74 -10.74
CA PRO A 26 23.50 -19.26 -9.60
C PRO A 26 23.37 -20.78 -9.49
N THR A 27 22.26 -21.33 -9.98
CA THR A 27 21.97 -22.76 -9.94
C THR A 27 21.50 -23.27 -11.30
N ILE A 28 21.89 -24.49 -11.65
CA ILE A 28 21.44 -25.22 -12.84
C ILE A 28 20.62 -26.46 -12.42
N PRO A 29 19.62 -26.88 -13.23
CA PRO A 29 18.91 -28.11 -12.96
C PRO A 29 19.86 -29.30 -13.08
N ASP A 30 19.77 -30.23 -12.12
CA ASP A 30 20.55 -31.46 -12.10
C ASP A 30 20.16 -32.34 -13.31
N PRO A 31 21.09 -32.61 -14.25
CA PRO A 31 20.80 -33.42 -15.43
C PRO A 31 20.57 -34.90 -15.09
N GLU A 32 20.97 -35.36 -13.91
CA GLU A 32 20.80 -36.75 -13.45
C GLU A 32 19.53 -36.94 -12.62
N ASP A 33 18.84 -35.86 -12.25
CA ASP A 33 17.57 -35.94 -11.53
C ASP A 33 16.44 -36.15 -12.53
N THR A 34 15.70 -37.25 -12.37
CA THR A 34 14.61 -37.63 -13.27
C THR A 34 13.29 -37.68 -12.52
N LYS A 35 12.22 -37.20 -13.14
CA LYS A 35 10.86 -37.23 -12.57
C LYS A 35 10.51 -38.64 -12.09
N PRO A 36 10.24 -38.85 -10.79
CA PRO A 36 9.74 -40.11 -10.29
C PRO A 36 8.38 -40.43 -10.94
N SER A 37 8.18 -41.67 -11.35
CA SER A 37 6.92 -42.10 -11.98
C SER A 37 5.68 -41.95 -11.09
N ASP A 38 5.85 -41.82 -9.77
CA ASP A 38 4.78 -41.66 -8.77
C ASP A 38 4.45 -40.18 -8.46
N TRP A 39 5.05 -39.24 -9.20
CA TRP A 39 4.87 -37.80 -8.96
C TRP A 39 3.67 -37.21 -9.72
N ASP A 40 3.33 -37.78 -10.88
CA ASP A 40 2.26 -37.31 -11.76
C ASP A 40 0.89 -37.84 -11.31
N LYS A 41 0.43 -37.34 -10.17
CA LYS A 41 -0.90 -37.63 -9.63
C LYS A 41 -1.85 -36.48 -9.99
N PRO A 42 -3.15 -36.75 -10.23
CA PRO A 42 -4.10 -35.69 -10.54
C PRO A 42 -4.27 -34.74 -9.34
N GLU A 43 -4.44 -33.45 -9.62
CA GLU A 43 -4.68 -32.40 -8.60
C GLU A 43 -5.99 -32.62 -7.85
N TYR A 44 -6.99 -33.16 -8.54
CA TYR A 44 -8.30 -33.47 -8.00
C TYR A 44 -8.61 -34.95 -8.12
N ILE A 45 -9.09 -35.54 -7.03
CA ILE A 45 -9.63 -36.90 -6.98
C ILE A 45 -11.10 -36.86 -6.56
N PRO A 46 -11.96 -37.77 -7.04
CA PRO A 46 -13.34 -37.86 -6.54
C PRO A 46 -13.31 -38.17 -5.04
N ASP A 47 -14.13 -37.47 -4.27
CA ASP A 47 -14.22 -37.65 -2.82
C ASP A 47 -14.66 -39.08 -2.47
N PRO A 48 -13.81 -39.89 -1.82
CA PRO A 48 -14.16 -41.26 -1.45
C PRO A 48 -15.20 -41.34 -0.33
N ASP A 49 -15.42 -40.26 0.43
CA ASP A 49 -16.39 -40.18 1.51
C ASP A 49 -17.72 -39.55 1.06
N ALA A 50 -17.78 -38.98 -0.15
CA ALA A 50 -19.03 -38.48 -0.71
C ALA A 50 -19.90 -39.64 -1.18
N SER A 51 -21.10 -39.73 -0.60
CA SER A 51 -22.15 -40.64 -1.04
C SER A 51 -23.28 -39.85 -1.69
N LYS A 52 -23.97 -40.50 -2.63
CA LYS A 52 -25.14 -39.95 -3.30
C LYS A 52 -26.21 -39.57 -2.26
N PRO A 53 -26.72 -38.32 -2.27
CA PRO A 53 -27.79 -37.90 -1.38
C PRO A 53 -29.06 -38.75 -1.56
N GLU A 54 -29.80 -39.00 -0.48
CA GLU A 54 -31.03 -39.81 -0.51
C GLU A 54 -32.14 -39.18 -1.38
N ASP A 55 -32.10 -37.86 -1.58
CA ASP A 55 -33.07 -37.09 -2.37
C ASP A 55 -32.67 -36.89 -3.86
N TRP A 56 -31.62 -37.58 -4.36
CA TRP A 56 -31.17 -37.44 -5.76
C TRP A 56 -31.85 -38.42 -6.73
N ASP A 57 -32.46 -37.90 -7.80
CA ASP A 57 -33.17 -38.67 -8.82
C ASP A 57 -32.37 -38.73 -10.14
N ASP A 58 -31.82 -39.91 -10.49
CA ASP A 58 -30.97 -40.05 -11.70
C ASP A 58 -31.76 -39.89 -13.02
N GLU A 59 -33.09 -40.04 -13.00
CA GLU A 59 -33.94 -39.92 -14.19
C GLU A 59 -34.30 -38.47 -14.51
N MET A 60 -34.33 -37.60 -13.48
CA MET A 60 -34.65 -36.18 -13.60
C MET A 60 -33.41 -35.28 -13.53
N ASP A 61 -32.40 -35.62 -12.71
CA ASP A 61 -31.21 -34.81 -12.43
C ASP A 61 -29.92 -35.35 -13.10
N GLY A 62 -29.95 -36.59 -13.62
CA GLY A 62 -28.82 -37.25 -14.28
C GLY A 62 -27.92 -38.09 -13.35
N GLU A 63 -26.90 -38.75 -13.90
CA GLU A 63 -25.97 -39.58 -13.12
C GLU A 63 -25.19 -38.72 -12.13
N TRP A 64 -25.29 -39.04 -10.84
CA TRP A 64 -24.60 -38.31 -9.78
C TRP A 64 -23.08 -38.50 -9.87
N GLU A 65 -22.33 -37.40 -9.97
CA GLU A 65 -20.87 -37.39 -9.91
C GLU A 65 -20.40 -36.85 -8.54
N PRO A 66 -19.48 -37.56 -7.85
CA PRO A 66 -18.97 -37.12 -6.56
C PRO A 66 -18.17 -35.81 -6.70
N PRO A 67 -18.19 -34.94 -5.67
CA PRO A 67 -17.38 -33.73 -5.66
C PRO A 67 -15.89 -34.08 -5.78
N MET A 68 -15.17 -33.26 -6.54
CA MET A 68 -13.73 -33.35 -6.69
C MET A 68 -13.05 -32.69 -5.47
N VAL A 69 -12.22 -33.45 -4.75
CA VAL A 69 -11.43 -32.97 -3.60
C VAL A 69 -9.95 -32.91 -3.94
N ASP A 70 -9.23 -32.02 -3.26
CA ASP A 70 -7.78 -31.88 -3.41
C ASP A 70 -7.07 -33.19 -3.07
N ASN A 71 -6.26 -33.71 -3.99
CA ASN A 71 -5.53 -34.93 -3.78
C ASN A 71 -4.36 -34.70 -2.81
N PRO A 72 -4.33 -35.35 -1.62
CA PRO A 72 -3.24 -35.18 -0.66
C PRO A 72 -1.88 -35.67 -1.17
N ASP A 73 -1.88 -36.53 -2.19
CA ASP A 73 -0.67 -37.02 -2.84
C ASP A 73 -0.24 -36.16 -4.04
N TYR A 74 -0.96 -35.10 -4.40
CA TYR A 74 -0.55 -34.19 -5.46
C TYR A 74 0.67 -33.37 -5.00
N LYS A 75 1.81 -33.64 -5.62
CA LYS A 75 3.09 -32.99 -5.30
C LYS A 75 3.40 -31.78 -6.19
N GLY A 76 2.44 -31.36 -7.04
CA GLY A 76 2.60 -30.27 -7.99
C GLY A 76 3.47 -30.61 -9.20
N GLU A 77 3.77 -29.62 -10.03
CA GLU A 77 4.69 -29.80 -11.16
C GLU A 77 6.09 -30.15 -10.67
N TRP A 78 6.62 -31.30 -11.10
CA TRP A 78 7.97 -31.73 -10.74
C TRP A 78 9.03 -30.76 -11.27
N GLN A 79 9.93 -30.32 -10.41
CA GLN A 79 11.09 -29.51 -10.77
C GLN A 79 12.37 -30.27 -10.37
N PRO A 80 13.38 -30.37 -11.25
CA PRO A 80 14.65 -31.02 -10.93
C PRO A 80 15.37 -30.30 -9.80
N ARG A 81 16.18 -31.03 -9.04
CA ARG A 81 17.06 -30.45 -8.03
C ARG A 81 17.98 -29.40 -8.65
N GLN A 82 18.18 -28.31 -7.92
CA GLN A 82 19.06 -27.22 -8.33
C GLN A 82 20.46 -27.46 -7.74
N LEU A 83 21.47 -27.56 -8.61
CA LEU A 83 22.89 -27.66 -8.23
C LEU A 83 23.57 -26.30 -8.42
N ASP A 84 24.57 -26.02 -7.60
CA ASP A 84 25.41 -24.82 -7.75
C ASP A 84 26.10 -24.83 -9.12
N ASN A 85 25.96 -23.75 -9.86
CA ASN A 85 26.53 -23.62 -11.18
C ASN A 85 28.03 -23.27 -11.09
N PRO A 86 28.95 -24.16 -11.50
CA PRO A 86 30.39 -23.89 -11.46
C PRO A 86 30.81 -22.77 -12.43
N ASP A 87 30.02 -22.50 -13.46
CA ASP A 87 30.25 -21.46 -14.46
C ASP A 87 29.55 -20.12 -14.12
N TYR A 88 28.97 -20.00 -12.92
CA TYR A 88 28.31 -18.78 -12.47
C TYR A 88 29.31 -17.63 -12.32
N LYS A 89 29.19 -16.62 -13.20
CA LYS A 89 30.06 -15.43 -13.21
C LYS A 89 29.49 -14.27 -12.39
N GLY A 90 28.30 -14.42 -11.80
CA GLY A 90 27.57 -13.37 -11.09
C GLY A 90 26.44 -12.77 -11.91
N ALA A 91 25.57 -11.97 -11.29
CA ALA A 91 24.61 -11.16 -12.03
C ALA A 91 25.36 -10.20 -12.96
N TRP A 92 25.06 -10.22 -14.26
CA TRP A 92 25.75 -9.35 -15.21
C TRP A 92 25.40 -7.88 -14.94
N GLU A 93 26.40 -7.09 -14.57
CA GLU A 93 26.27 -5.65 -14.41
C GLU A 93 26.70 -4.92 -15.68
N HIS A 94 25.85 -4.00 -16.14
CA HIS A 94 26.12 -3.24 -17.35
C HIS A 94 27.31 -2.28 -17.13
N PRO A 95 28.35 -2.31 -17.96
CA PRO A 95 29.49 -1.39 -17.81
C PRO A 95 29.04 0.06 -17.98
N GLU A 96 29.45 0.90 -17.03
CA GLU A 96 29.19 2.35 -17.03
C GLU A 96 30.49 3.10 -17.35
N ILE A 97 30.47 3.96 -18.38
CA ILE A 97 31.61 4.80 -18.77
C ILE A 97 31.32 6.25 -18.34
N GLU A 98 32.38 7.00 -18.04
CA GLU A 98 32.30 8.43 -17.79
C GLU A 98 31.66 9.16 -18.97
N ASN A 99 30.70 10.03 -18.67
CA ASN A 99 30.00 10.79 -19.68
C ASN A 99 30.88 11.96 -20.16
N PRO A 100 31.33 11.98 -21.42
CA PRO A 100 32.16 13.07 -21.94
C PRO A 100 31.41 14.41 -22.01
N GLU A 101 30.08 14.37 -22.06
CA GLU A 101 29.22 15.56 -22.07
C GLU A 101 28.92 16.07 -20.64
N TYR A 102 29.34 15.35 -19.59
CA TYR A 102 29.15 15.81 -18.22
C TYR A 102 30.15 16.92 -17.88
N VAL A 103 29.65 18.14 -17.69
CA VAL A 103 30.41 19.27 -17.17
C VAL A 103 29.86 19.65 -15.79
N PRO A 104 30.66 19.58 -14.72
CA PRO A 104 30.22 20.04 -13.40
C PRO A 104 30.09 21.57 -13.42
N ASP A 105 28.86 22.08 -13.28
CA ASP A 105 28.61 23.50 -13.14
C ASP A 105 28.53 23.90 -11.66
N GLY A 106 29.54 24.66 -11.21
CA GLY A 106 29.62 25.19 -9.86
C GLY A 106 28.70 26.38 -9.61
N ASN A 107 28.17 27.03 -10.65
CA ASN A 107 27.33 28.23 -10.54
C ASN A 107 25.83 27.91 -10.56
N LEU A 108 25.45 26.64 -10.39
CA LEU A 108 24.05 26.21 -10.37
C LEU A 108 23.20 26.97 -9.32
N TYR A 109 23.82 27.42 -8.23
CA TYR A 109 23.20 28.18 -7.16
C TYR A 109 22.96 29.66 -7.54
N LEU A 110 23.66 30.18 -8.55
CA LEU A 110 23.65 31.58 -8.91
C LEU A 110 22.43 31.89 -9.79
N ARG A 111 21.43 32.54 -9.21
CA ARG A 111 20.31 33.15 -9.94
C ARG A 111 20.65 34.63 -10.17
N LYS A 112 20.30 35.16 -11.35
CA LYS A 112 20.61 36.56 -11.71
C LYS A 112 19.95 37.54 -10.75
N GLU A 113 18.62 37.48 -10.63
CA GLU A 113 17.83 38.35 -9.76
C GLU A 113 16.56 37.60 -9.31
N LEU A 114 16.18 37.76 -8.04
CA LEU A 114 14.96 37.19 -7.45
C LEU A 114 14.08 38.34 -6.95
N CYS A 115 13.08 38.73 -7.73
CA CYS A 115 12.24 39.90 -7.44
C CYS A 115 10.81 39.54 -7.00
N ILE A 116 10.38 38.29 -7.19
CA ILE A 116 9.00 37.86 -6.98
C ILE A 116 9.00 36.62 -6.10
N ILE A 117 8.11 36.65 -5.10
CA ILE A 117 7.75 35.50 -4.28
C ILE A 117 6.34 35.09 -4.69
N GLY A 118 6.17 33.85 -5.14
CA GLY A 118 4.88 33.29 -5.52
C GLY A 118 4.61 32.00 -4.77
N PHE A 119 3.38 31.86 -4.28
CA PHE A 119 2.87 30.61 -3.71
C PHE A 119 1.96 29.96 -4.73
N ASP A 120 2.43 28.91 -5.39
CA ASP A 120 1.64 28.09 -6.30
C ASP A 120 1.48 26.70 -5.67
N LEU A 121 0.25 26.38 -5.25
CA LEU A 121 -0.05 25.19 -4.47
C LEU A 121 -1.46 24.67 -4.76
N TRP A 122 -1.58 23.35 -4.75
CA TRP A 122 -2.84 22.63 -4.86
C TRP A 122 -3.29 22.17 -3.47
N GLN A 123 -4.51 22.52 -3.05
CA GLN A 123 -5.08 22.10 -1.76
C GLN A 123 -6.45 21.43 -1.95
N VAL A 124 -6.67 20.31 -1.24
CA VAL A 124 -7.97 19.60 -1.22
C VAL A 124 -8.85 20.10 -0.07
N LYS A 125 -8.25 20.36 1.11
CA LYS A 125 -8.92 20.94 2.28
C LYS A 125 -8.25 22.26 2.63
N SER A 126 -9.04 23.32 2.76
CA SER A 126 -8.56 24.65 3.18
C SER A 126 -8.21 24.66 4.67
N GLY A 127 -7.24 25.49 5.07
CA GLY A 127 -6.86 25.68 6.47
C GLY A 127 -5.37 25.95 6.70
N THR A 128 -4.55 25.88 5.66
CA THR A 128 -3.11 26.22 5.75
C THR A 128 -2.93 27.73 5.81
N VAL A 129 -2.19 28.20 6.82
CA VAL A 129 -1.78 29.60 6.99
C VAL A 129 -0.27 29.68 6.80
N PHE A 130 0.17 30.56 5.90
CA PHE A 130 1.57 30.89 5.71
C PHE A 130 1.85 32.26 6.33
N ASP A 131 2.83 32.32 7.22
CA ASP A 131 3.27 33.57 7.86
C ASP A 131 4.79 33.53 8.08
N ASN A 132 5.39 34.68 8.41
CA ASN A 132 6.80 34.85 8.74
C ASN A 132 7.77 34.50 7.59
N VAL A 133 7.45 34.93 6.37
CA VAL A 133 8.34 34.76 5.21
C VAL A 133 9.58 35.64 5.36
N LEU A 134 10.76 35.03 5.46
CA LEU A 134 12.06 35.71 5.57
C LEU A 134 12.98 35.28 4.43
N ILE A 135 13.56 36.26 3.73
CA ILE A 135 14.63 36.05 2.74
C ILE A 135 15.84 36.87 3.19
N THR A 136 16.96 36.20 3.43
CA THR A 136 18.22 36.82 3.86
C THR A 136 19.41 36.02 3.36
N ASP A 137 20.56 36.66 3.24
CA ASP A 137 21.87 36.07 2.95
C ASP A 137 22.64 35.67 4.24
N ASN A 138 22.15 36.07 5.41
CA ASN A 138 22.77 35.81 6.70
C ASN A 138 22.11 34.64 7.45
N ILE A 139 22.88 33.56 7.64
CA ILE A 139 22.44 32.34 8.32
C ILE A 139 22.16 32.58 9.81
N GLU A 140 22.96 33.39 10.49
CA GLU A 140 22.82 33.63 11.94
C GLU A 140 21.54 34.43 12.24
N GLU A 141 21.23 35.44 11.43
CA GLU A 141 20.01 36.22 11.57
C GLU A 141 18.76 35.36 11.30
N ALA A 142 18.82 34.53 10.25
CA ALA A 142 17.76 33.59 9.94
C ALA A 142 17.50 32.63 11.11
N PHE A 143 18.55 32.09 11.72
CA PHE A 143 18.42 31.17 12.84
C PHE A 143 17.82 31.85 14.08
N LYS A 144 18.26 33.06 14.40
CA LYS A 144 17.72 33.83 15.54
C LYS A 144 16.23 34.16 15.39
N LYS A 145 15.79 34.52 14.18
CA LYS A 145 14.36 34.75 13.91
C LYS A 145 13.56 33.44 13.94
N ALA A 146 14.11 32.37 13.37
CA ALA A 146 13.48 31.04 13.39
C ALA A 146 13.32 30.48 14.81
N SER A 147 14.33 30.66 15.69
CA SER A 147 14.24 30.20 17.08
C SER A 147 13.14 30.94 17.85
N ALA A 148 13.03 32.26 17.67
CA ALA A 148 11.98 33.06 18.29
C ALA A 148 10.57 32.62 17.87
N ILE A 149 10.38 32.28 16.58
CA ILE A 149 9.10 31.77 16.06
C ILE A 149 8.77 30.39 16.64
N LYS A 150 9.78 29.52 16.76
CA LYS A 150 9.60 28.16 17.31
C LYS A 150 9.09 28.18 18.75
N ASP A 151 9.53 29.14 19.55
CA ASP A 151 9.06 29.31 20.92
C ASP A 151 7.56 29.67 20.95
N ILE A 152 7.11 30.57 20.06
CA ILE A 152 5.71 30.95 19.90
C ILE A 152 4.88 29.74 19.45
N GLN A 153 5.37 28.99 18.45
CA GLN A 153 4.72 27.79 17.93
C GLN A 153 4.50 26.73 19.04
N SER A 154 5.43 26.61 19.98
CA SER A 154 5.28 25.69 21.11
C SER A 154 4.11 26.07 22.03
N GLY A 155 3.85 27.38 22.19
CA GLY A 155 2.70 27.90 22.93
C GLY A 155 1.39 27.68 22.17
N GLU A 156 1.34 28.02 20.88
CA GLU A 156 0.17 27.80 20.02
C GLU A 156 -0.25 26.33 19.95
N LYS A 157 0.74 25.42 19.86
CA LYS A 157 0.48 23.97 19.87
C LYS A 157 -0.23 23.53 21.15
N LYS A 158 0.20 24.00 22.32
CA LYS A 158 -0.43 23.66 23.60
C LYS A 158 -1.86 24.20 23.68
N MET A 159 -2.09 25.41 23.20
CA MET A 159 -3.42 26.01 23.15
C MET A 159 -4.36 25.23 22.22
N LYS A 160 -3.85 24.79 21.07
CA LYS A 160 -4.60 23.94 20.14
C LYS A 160 -4.92 22.58 20.75
N GLU A 161 -3.96 21.92 21.37
CA GLU A 161 -4.18 20.63 22.04
C GLU A 161 -5.23 20.74 23.16
N ALA A 162 -5.23 21.83 23.92
CA ALA A 162 -6.26 22.08 24.95
C ALA A 162 -7.65 22.30 24.34
N LEU A 163 -7.74 23.06 23.23
CA LEU A 163 -8.98 23.30 22.51
C LEU A 163 -9.53 22.01 21.89
N ASP A 164 -8.67 21.22 21.25
CA ASP A 164 -9.04 19.96 20.60
C ASP A 164 -9.52 18.94 21.66
N GLU A 165 -8.91 18.91 22.85
CA GLU A 165 -9.35 18.08 23.98
C GLU A 165 -10.72 18.51 24.53
N GLU A 166 -10.96 19.81 24.66
CA GLU A 166 -12.25 20.35 25.11
C GLU A 166 -13.35 20.06 24.07
N GLN A 167 -13.04 20.24 22.78
CA GLN A 167 -13.96 19.93 21.70
C GLN A 167 -14.28 18.44 21.67
N ARG A 168 -13.27 17.56 21.81
CA ARG A 168 -13.50 16.11 21.85
C ARG A 168 -14.42 15.69 22.99
N LYS A 169 -14.28 16.30 24.18
CA LYS A 169 -15.19 16.04 25.31
C LYS A 169 -16.61 16.50 25.03
N LYS A 170 -16.79 17.67 24.40
CA LYS A 170 -18.11 18.17 23.99
C LYS A 170 -18.75 17.26 22.96
N ASP A 171 -17.99 16.83 21.95
CA ASP A 171 -18.46 15.94 20.89
C ASP A 171 -18.82 14.56 21.46
N GLU A 172 -18.05 14.03 22.42
CA GLU A 172 -18.37 12.78 23.14
C GLU A 172 -19.63 12.90 24.02
N GLU A 173 -19.83 14.04 24.70
CA GLU A 173 -21.04 14.31 25.47
C GLU A 173 -22.28 14.49 24.58
N GLU A 174 -22.13 15.14 23.43
CA GLU A 174 -23.21 15.30 22.45
C GLU A 174 -23.55 13.97 21.78
N ALA A 175 -22.55 13.15 21.43
CA ALA A 175 -22.76 11.81 20.90
C ALA A 175 -23.51 10.90 21.89
N LYS A 176 -23.17 10.96 23.20
CA LYS A 176 -23.91 10.23 24.23
C LYS A 176 -25.34 10.72 24.39
N LYS A 177 -25.56 12.04 24.38
CA LYS A 177 -26.91 12.63 24.46
C LYS A 177 -27.78 12.29 23.24
N ASN A 178 -27.18 12.17 22.06
CA ASN A 178 -27.92 11.76 20.86
C ASN A 178 -28.21 10.25 20.90
N ALA A 179 -27.28 9.41 21.37
CA ALA A 179 -27.53 7.98 21.58
C ALA A 179 -28.62 7.70 22.64
N ASP A 180 -28.61 8.43 23.77
CA ASP A 180 -29.65 8.29 24.80
C ASP A 180 -31.03 8.77 24.29
N LYS A 181 -31.07 9.77 23.40
CA LYS A 181 -32.32 10.22 22.77
C LYS A 181 -32.84 9.25 21.73
N ASP A 182 -31.97 8.62 20.94
CA ASP A 182 -32.37 7.59 19.99
C ASP A 182 -32.92 6.34 20.73
N GLU A 183 -32.42 6.01 21.94
CA GLU A 183 -32.99 4.95 22.80
C GLU A 183 -34.31 5.33 23.50
N ASP A 184 -34.52 6.61 23.84
CA ASP A 184 -35.79 7.09 24.42
C ASP A 184 -36.88 7.25 23.33
N ASP A 185 -36.55 7.72 22.13
CA ASP A 185 -37.49 7.79 20.99
C ASP A 185 -37.93 6.38 20.52
N GLU A 186 -37.06 5.35 20.57
CA GLU A 186 -37.44 3.95 20.31
C GLU A 186 -38.35 3.35 21.41
N LYS A 187 -38.26 3.84 22.66
CA LYS A 187 -39.15 3.41 23.75
C LYS A 187 -40.51 4.10 23.72
N ASP A 188 -40.55 5.38 23.37
CA ASP A 188 -41.81 6.13 23.26
C ASP A 188 -42.64 5.66 22.04
N GLU A 189 -42.01 5.22 20.94
CA GLU A 189 -42.76 4.55 19.84
C GLU A 189 -43.26 3.15 20.22
N ALA A 190 -42.55 2.40 21.07
CA ALA A 190 -43.00 1.09 21.56
C ALA A 190 -44.15 1.18 22.58
N GLU A 191 -44.16 2.18 23.47
CA GLU A 191 -45.28 2.39 24.41
C GLU A 191 -46.52 3.04 23.75
N ALA A 192 -46.35 3.81 22.67
CA ALA A 192 -47.48 4.32 21.89
C ALA A 192 -48.22 3.22 21.11
N ASP A 193 -47.51 2.18 20.65
CA ASP A 193 -48.10 1.03 19.96
C ASP A 193 -48.81 0.06 20.94
N GLU A 194 -48.30 -0.12 22.17
CA GLU A 194 -48.97 -0.92 23.20
C GLU A 194 -50.24 -0.25 23.77
N ALA A 195 -50.31 1.08 23.77
CA ALA A 195 -51.49 1.82 24.25
C ALA A 195 -52.67 1.79 23.25
N GLN A 196 -52.43 1.51 21.96
CA GLN A 196 -53.51 1.38 20.96
C GLN A 196 -54.03 -0.05 20.80
N SER A 197 -53.31 -1.07 21.29
CA SER A 197 -53.74 -2.47 21.14
C SER A 197 -54.64 -3.00 22.26
N ASN A 198 -54.91 -2.22 23.32
CA ASN A 198 -55.57 -2.72 24.53
C ASN A 198 -57.02 -2.22 24.78
N ASP A 199 -57.64 -1.55 23.80
CA ASP A 199 -59.05 -1.09 23.92
C ASP A 199 -59.97 -1.61 22.80
N HIS A 200 -59.67 -2.76 22.19
CA HIS A 200 -60.65 -3.38 21.29
C HIS A 200 -60.56 -4.92 21.25
N ASP A 201 -60.99 -5.60 22.32
CA ASP A 201 -61.67 -6.88 22.15
C ASP A 201 -62.52 -7.25 23.39
N GLU A 202 -63.85 -7.20 23.22
CA GLU A 202 -64.83 -8.25 23.56
C GLU A 202 -66.25 -7.67 23.75
N LEU A 203 -67.12 -8.07 22.80
CA LEU A 203 -68.58 -8.28 22.87
C LEU A 203 -69.57 -7.10 23.00
#